data_AF-A0A957W7D5-F1
#
_entry.id   AF-A0A957W7D5-F1
#
_cell.length_a   1.000
_cell.length_b   1.000
_cell.length_c   1.000
_cell.angle_alpha   90.00
_cell.angle_beta   90.00
_cell.angle_gamma   90.00
#
_symmetry.space_group_name_H-M   'P 1'
#
loop_
_entity.id
_entity.type
_entity.pdbx_description
1 polymer ?
#
loop_
_entity_poly.entity_id
_entity_poly.type
_entity_poly.pdbx_seq_one_letter_code
_entity_poly.pdbx_strand_id
1 'polypeptide(L)'
;MTDLITEMVEDEPYQYYPLSEHVVRAVGVCDGRPTFKYTRVEITGTLERLASGESIDEIVNGYRGRVTHDAIYEAVRLVTTQFIQTLPTLEPA
;
A
#
# COMPACT_ATOMS: atom_id res chain seq x y z
N MET A 1 13.41 -4.06 -12.76
CA MET A 1 13.20 -5.06 -11.69
C MET A 1 13.64 -4.40 -10.41
N THR A 2 12.79 -4.36 -9.40
CA THR A 2 13.19 -3.85 -8.09
C THR A 2 13.90 -4.95 -7.32
N ASP A 3 15.03 -4.63 -6.69
CA ASP A 3 15.81 -5.59 -5.93
C ASP A 3 15.08 -6.02 -4.65
N LEU A 4 15.31 -7.26 -4.22
CA LEU A 4 14.82 -7.75 -2.93
C LEU A 4 15.62 -7.07 -1.82
N ILE A 5 14.93 -6.31 -0.97
CA ILE A 5 15.51 -5.71 0.23
C ILE A 5 15.27 -6.66 1.41
N THR A 6 16.26 -6.78 2.29
CA THR A 6 16.16 -7.46 3.59
C THR A 6 16.57 -6.48 4.68
N GLU A 7 15.66 -6.22 5.61
CA GLU A 7 15.88 -5.40 6.81
C GLU A 7 15.72 -6.27 8.06
N MET A 8 16.40 -5.92 9.15
CA MET A 8 16.18 -6.58 10.45
C MET A 8 15.20 -5.73 11.26
N VAL A 9 14.03 -6.28 11.57
CA VAL A 9 12.98 -5.63 12.36
C VAL A 9 12.68 -6.52 13.55
N GLU A 10 12.90 -6.02 14.77
CA GLU A 10 12.72 -6.80 16.00
C GLU A 10 13.48 -8.15 15.97
N ASP A 11 14.69 -8.14 15.45
CA ASP A 11 15.56 -9.31 15.25
C ASP A 11 15.06 -10.37 14.24
N GLU A 12 13.97 -10.10 13.54
CA GLU A 12 13.46 -10.94 12.44
C GLU A 12 13.76 -10.32 11.06
N PRO A 13 14.10 -11.14 10.04
CA PRO A 13 14.31 -10.64 8.68
C PRO A 13 12.99 -10.23 8.04
N TYR A 14 12.86 -8.96 7.71
CA TYR A 14 11.77 -8.40 6.92
C TYR A 14 12.22 -8.23 5.46
N GLN A 15 11.68 -9.07 4.57
CA GLN A 15 12.03 -9.09 3.16
C GLN A 15 10.91 -8.54 2.29
N TYR A 16 11.25 -7.65 1.35
CA TYR A 16 10.25 -7.04 0.48
C TYR A 16 10.83 -6.49 -0.82
N TYR A 17 9.98 -6.35 -1.83
CA TYR A 17 10.26 -5.58 -3.05
C TYR A 17 9.63 -4.18 -2.91
N PRO A 18 10.40 -3.08 -2.99
CA PRO A 18 9.82 -1.74 -2.84
C PRO A 18 9.00 -1.34 -4.06
N LEU A 19 7.91 -0.62 -3.82
CA LEU A 19 7.10 0.04 -4.85
C LEU A 19 7.09 1.57 -4.67
N SER A 20 7.12 2.02 -3.41
CA SER A 20 7.42 3.39 -3.00
C SER A 20 8.15 3.36 -1.64
N GLU A 21 8.29 4.51 -0.98
CA GLU A 21 8.82 4.58 0.38
C GLU A 21 7.94 3.81 1.38
N HIS A 22 6.61 3.96 1.28
CA HIS A 22 5.66 3.38 2.22
C HIS A 22 4.92 2.14 1.70
N VAL A 23 5.03 1.81 0.41
CA VAL A 23 4.31 0.69 -0.21
C VAL A 23 5.29 -0.35 -0.75
N VAL A 24 5.08 -1.62 -0.38
CA VAL A 24 5.98 -2.73 -0.71
C VAL A 24 5.21 -4.00 -1.06
N ARG A 25 5.87 -4.97 -1.70
CA ARG A 25 5.44 -6.37 -1.74
C ARG A 25 6.30 -7.17 -0.76
N ALA A 26 5.79 -7.34 0.46
CA ALA A 26 6.50 -8.10 1.49
C ALA A 26 6.37 -9.61 1.27
N VAL A 27 7.48 -10.32 1.39
CA VAL A 27 7.54 -11.78 1.24
C VAL A 27 6.76 -12.43 2.38
N GLY A 28 5.87 -13.37 2.06
CA GLY A 28 5.04 -14.04 3.07
C GLY A 28 3.91 -13.20 3.69
N VAL A 29 3.63 -12.01 3.13
CA VAL A 29 2.53 -11.14 3.56
C VAL A 29 1.49 -11.04 2.44
N CYS A 30 0.22 -11.27 2.77
CA CYS A 30 -0.93 -11.08 1.87
C CYS A 30 -0.74 -11.67 0.45
N ASP A 31 -0.16 -12.88 0.35
CA ASP A 31 0.14 -13.57 -0.93
C ASP A 31 0.97 -12.74 -1.92
N GLY A 32 1.80 -11.81 -1.43
CA GLY A 32 2.63 -10.93 -2.26
C GLY A 32 1.86 -9.76 -2.88
N ARG A 33 0.61 -9.52 -2.46
CA ARG A 33 -0.13 -8.28 -2.79
C ARG A 33 0.53 -7.08 -2.12
N PRO A 34 0.46 -5.87 -2.72
CA PRO A 34 1.06 -4.68 -2.13
C PRO A 34 0.45 -4.33 -0.76
N THR A 35 1.32 -4.08 0.21
CA THR A 35 0.96 -3.66 1.57
C THR A 35 1.70 -2.39 1.95
N PHE A 36 1.22 -1.71 3.00
CA PHE A 36 2.04 -0.69 3.65
C PHE A 36 3.22 -1.33 4.36
N LYS A 37 4.42 -0.77 4.20
CA LYS A 37 5.67 -1.26 4.79
C LYS A 37 5.49 -1.47 6.31
N TYR A 38 6.01 -2.59 6.82
CA TYR A 38 5.89 -3.00 8.23
C TYR A 38 4.46 -3.27 8.73
N THR A 39 3.50 -3.47 7.82
CA THR A 39 2.13 -3.83 8.18
C THR A 39 1.65 -5.07 7.42
N ARG A 40 0.53 -5.64 7.87
CA ARG A 40 -0.29 -6.61 7.12
C ARG A 40 -1.56 -5.95 6.55
N VAL A 41 -1.50 -4.65 6.26
CA VAL A 41 -2.61 -3.89 5.67
C VAL A 41 -2.35 -3.78 4.17
N GLU A 42 -3.22 -4.42 3.39
CA GLU A 42 -3.21 -4.31 1.93
C GLU A 42 -3.67 -2.94 1.48
N ILE A 43 -3.03 -2.39 0.44
CA ILE A 43 -3.40 -1.06 -0.06
C ILE A 43 -4.81 -1.06 -0.66
N THR A 44 -5.26 -2.18 -1.24
CA THR A 44 -6.60 -2.34 -1.84
C THR A 44 -7.70 -2.08 -0.82
N GLY A 45 -7.61 -2.66 0.38
CA GLY A 45 -8.58 -2.42 1.44
C GLY A 45 -8.62 -0.95 1.89
N THR A 46 -7.50 -0.23 1.82
CA THR A 46 -7.49 1.21 2.10
C THR A 46 -8.13 2.03 0.96
N LEU A 47 -7.86 1.67 -0.29
CA LEU A 47 -8.46 2.31 -1.46
C LEU A 47 -9.98 2.07 -1.53
N GLU A 48 -10.46 0.89 -1.13
CA GLU A 48 -11.89 0.56 -1.02
C GLU A 48 -12.59 1.41 0.04
N ARG A 49 -11.96 1.64 1.19
CA ARG A 49 -12.47 2.55 2.23
C ARG A 49 -12.56 3.99 1.72
N LEU A 50 -11.53 4.48 1.03
CA LEU A 50 -11.56 5.78 0.36
C LEU A 50 -12.68 5.87 -0.68
N ALA A 51 -12.83 4.86 -1.53
CA ALA A 51 -13.88 4.80 -2.55
C ALA A 51 -15.29 4.77 -1.94
N SER A 52 -15.42 4.22 -0.72
CA SER A 52 -16.67 4.21 0.06
C SER A 52 -16.96 5.55 0.75
N GLY A 53 -16.09 6.55 0.61
CA GLY A 53 -16.27 7.89 1.15
C GLY A 53 -15.69 8.13 2.55
N GLU A 54 -14.94 7.17 3.11
CA GLU A 54 -14.23 7.40 4.38
C GLU A 54 -13.12 8.45 4.20
N SER A 55 -12.99 9.36 5.17
CA SER A 55 -11.88 10.31 5.20
C SER A 55 -10.56 9.63 5.56
N ILE A 56 -9.44 10.22 5.13
CA ILE A 56 -8.10 9.71 5.47
C ILE A 56 -7.91 9.66 6.99
N ASP A 57 -8.42 10.65 7.74
CA ASP A 57 -8.36 10.66 9.21
C ASP A 57 -9.07 9.46 9.84
N GLU A 58 -10.28 9.13 9.37
CA GLU A 58 -11.03 7.94 9.83
C GLU A 58 -10.29 6.64 9.50
N ILE A 59 -9.63 6.60 8.34
CA ILE A 59 -8.86 5.43 7.91
C ILE A 59 -7.63 5.24 8.80
N VAL A 60 -6.83 6.28 9.00
CA VAL A 60 -5.65 6.27 9.87
C VAL A 60 -6.02 5.88 11.30
N ASN A 61 -7.11 6.47 11.83
CA ASN A 61 -7.64 6.11 13.14
C ASN A 61 -8.10 4.65 13.20
N GLY A 62 -8.78 4.15 12.16
CA GLY A 62 -9.18 2.75 12.04
C GLY A 62 -8.00 1.77 12.05
N TYR A 63 -6.83 2.18 11.53
CA TYR A 63 -5.59 1.41 11.60
C TYR A 63 -4.76 1.65 12.88
N ARG A 64 -5.27 2.46 13.81
CA ARG A 64 -4.61 2.86 15.06
C ARG A 64 -3.25 3.54 14.81
N GLY A 65 -3.17 4.36 13.75
CA GLY A 65 -1.96 5.08 13.38
C GLY A 65 -0.85 4.24 12.76
N ARG A 66 -1.04 2.92 12.56
CA ARG A 66 -0.04 2.05 11.92
C ARG A 66 0.19 2.34 10.43
N VAL A 67 -0.78 3.01 9.80
CA VAL A 67 -0.66 3.54 8.45
C VAL A 67 -0.86 5.05 8.58
N THR A 68 0.10 5.82 8.08
CA THR A 68 0.10 7.29 8.16
C THR A 68 -0.66 7.90 6.98
N HIS A 69 -1.02 9.18 7.10
CA HIS A 69 -1.56 9.97 5.98
C HIS A 69 -0.65 9.91 4.76
N ASP A 70 0.65 10.13 4.94
CA ASP A 70 1.64 10.10 3.86
C ASP A 70 1.65 8.75 3.15
N ALA A 71 1.62 7.65 3.90
CA ALA A 71 1.54 6.30 3.33
C ALA A 71 0.29 6.13 2.45
N ILE A 72 -0.87 6.61 2.90
CA ILE A 72 -2.12 6.56 2.14
C ILE A 72 -2.02 7.41 0.86
N TYR A 73 -1.50 8.64 0.97
CA TYR A 73 -1.27 9.49 -0.21
C TYR A 73 -0.31 8.86 -1.21
N GLU A 74 0.75 8.20 -0.73
CA GLU A 74 1.68 7.46 -1.58
C GLU A 74 0.99 6.32 -2.32
N ALA A 75 0.16 5.53 -1.63
CA ALA A 75 -0.56 4.42 -2.25
C ALA A 75 -1.52 4.90 -3.34
N VAL A 76 -2.29 5.97 -3.05
CA VAL A 76 -3.17 6.60 -4.05
C VAL A 76 -2.36 7.08 -5.25
N ARG A 77 -1.29 7.84 -5.01
CA ARG A 77 -0.42 8.38 -6.07
C ARG A 77 0.18 7.26 -6.94
N LEU A 78 0.69 6.20 -6.31
CA LEU A 78 1.31 5.07 -6.99
C LEU A 78 0.29 4.38 -7.92
N VAL A 79 -0.88 4.02 -7.39
CA VAL A 79 -1.91 3.31 -8.16
C VAL A 79 -2.47 4.19 -9.27
N THR A 80 -2.82 5.44 -8.99
CA THR A 80 -3.35 6.36 -9.99
C THR A 80 -2.33 6.62 -11.10
N THR A 81 -1.06 6.80 -10.77
CA THR A 81 0.00 7.03 -11.78
C THR A 81 0.16 5.82 -12.69
N GLN A 82 0.22 4.61 -12.13
CA GLN A 82 0.33 3.39 -12.93
C GLN A 82 -0.92 3.17 -13.79
N PHE A 83 -2.11 3.37 -13.23
CA PHE A 83 -3.37 3.25 -13.96
C PHE A 83 -3.45 4.24 -15.12
N ILE A 84 -3.07 5.51 -14.93
CA ILE A 84 -3.02 6.52 -16.01
C ILE A 84 -2.03 6.13 -17.11
N GLN A 85 -0.86 5.60 -16.75
CA GLN A 85 0.15 5.17 -17.72
C GLN A 85 -0.32 3.97 -18.56
N THR A 86 -1.20 3.14 -18.02
CA THR A 86 -1.72 1.93 -18.68
C THR A 86 -3.22 2.04 -18.96
N LEU A 87 -3.75 3.26 -19.09
CA LEU A 87 -5.18 3.56 -19.02
C LEU A 87 -5.98 2.59 -19.91
N PRO A 88 -6.76 1.66 -19.31
CA PRO A 88 -7.60 0.78 -20.08
C PRO A 88 -8.82 1.54 -20.61
N THR A 89 -9.56 0.93 -21.53
CA THR A 89 -10.91 1.41 -21.86
C THR A 89 -11.72 1.46 -20.56
N LEU A 90 -12.28 2.63 -20.27
CA LEU A 90 -13.12 2.84 -19.09
C LEU A 90 -14.56 2.48 -19.44
N GLU A 91 -15.20 1.72 -18.55
CA GLU A 91 -16.62 1.43 -18.60
C GLU A 91 -17.40 2.42 -17.71
N PRO A 92 -18.67 2.72 -18.03
CA PRO A 92 -19.53 3.48 -17.15
C PRO A 92 -19.62 2.84 -15.75
N ALA A 93 -19.66 3.68 -14.71
CA ALA A 93 -19.82 3.28 -13.32
C ALA A 93 -21.26 2.81 -13.02
#